data_AF-A0A8S8YUW0-F1
#
_entry.id   AF-A0A8S8YUW0-F1
#
_cell.length_a   1.000
_cell.length_b   1.000
_cell.length_c   1.000
_cell.angle_alpha   90.00
_cell.angle_beta   90.00
_cell.angle_gamma   90.00
#
_symmetry.space_group_name_H-M   'P 1'
#
loop_
_entity.id
_entity.type
_entity.pdbx_description
1 polymer ?
#
loop_
_entity_poly.entity_id
_entity_poly.type
_entity_poly.pdbx_seq_one_letter_code
_entity_poly.pdbx_strand_id
1 'polypeptide(L)'
;MEESRLAGTEERLSSGTSVYEEAHNRFSYTTRGDYAPQLERWFSLFDRTQIHVIRSEDLFNSPEEVLAGLFEFLGLPMVDLGDFPVLNSTIAKTPDEEELRLRERLAEHFAPKVEKLEELLGYSMGWSDDW
;
A
#
# COMPACT_ATOMS: atom_id res chain seq x y z
N MET A 1 4.23 -19.86 -12.07
CA MET A 1 3.52 -18.56 -11.91
C MET A 1 4.02 -17.90 -10.63
N GLU A 2 3.64 -16.64 -10.33
CA GLU A 2 4.08 -15.92 -9.10
C GLU A 2 3.87 -16.77 -7.84
N GLU A 3 2.67 -17.34 -7.68
CA GLU A 3 2.32 -18.24 -6.56
C GLU A 3 3.34 -19.36 -6.33
N SER A 4 3.78 -20.02 -7.40
CA SER A 4 4.76 -21.11 -7.32
C SER A 4 6.15 -20.63 -6.86
N ARG A 5 6.49 -19.37 -7.15
CA ARG A 5 7.77 -18.76 -6.73
C ARG A 5 7.72 -18.27 -5.29
N LEU A 6 6.55 -17.91 -4.78
CA LEU A 6 6.35 -17.43 -3.41
C LEU A 6 5.99 -18.54 -2.42
N ALA A 7 5.77 -19.78 -2.87
CA ALA A 7 5.35 -20.90 -2.04
C ALA A 7 6.23 -21.08 -0.77
N GLY A 8 5.60 -21.09 0.40
CA GLY A 8 6.24 -21.24 1.72
C GLY A 8 7.06 -20.03 2.19
N THR A 9 7.19 -18.98 1.37
CA THR A 9 7.99 -17.80 1.71
C THR A 9 7.36 -17.01 2.86
N GLU A 10 6.03 -16.90 2.85
CA GLU A 10 5.26 -16.22 3.89
C GLU A 10 5.42 -16.89 5.26
N GLU A 11 5.41 -18.23 5.31
CA GLU A 11 5.59 -19.00 6.55
C GLU A 11 7.00 -18.81 7.14
N ARG A 12 8.02 -18.77 6.28
CA ARG A 12 9.41 -18.53 6.71
C ARG A 12 9.64 -17.12 7.23
N LEU A 13 9.03 -16.11 6.59
CA LEU A 13 9.10 -14.72 7.04
C LEU A 13 8.36 -14.51 8.36
N SER A 14 7.14 -15.05 8.48
CA SER A 14 6.31 -14.90 9.67
C SER A 14 6.84 -15.69 10.88
N SER A 15 7.55 -16.81 10.67
CA SER A 15 8.19 -17.56 11.76
C SER A 15 9.40 -16.86 12.39
N GLY A 16 9.91 -15.79 11.79
CA GLY A 16 11.15 -15.12 12.22
C GLY A 16 12.42 -15.93 11.96
N THR A 17 12.32 -17.08 11.28
CA THR A 17 13.46 -17.95 10.96
C THR A 17 14.34 -17.36 9.84
N SER A 18 13.74 -16.54 8.97
CA SER A 18 14.44 -15.82 7.93
C SER A 18 14.05 -14.34 7.97
N VAL A 19 15.06 -13.48 8.02
CA VAL A 19 14.91 -12.01 7.91
C VAL A 19 14.89 -11.53 6.46
N TYR A 20 15.18 -12.41 5.49
CA TYR A 20 15.26 -12.04 4.08
C TYR A 20 14.93 -13.23 3.17
N GLU A 21 13.97 -13.02 2.26
CA GLU A 21 13.64 -13.99 1.22
C GLU A 21 13.72 -13.32 -0.15
N GLU A 22 14.68 -13.75 -0.96
CA GLU A 22 14.90 -13.20 -2.30
C GLU A 22 13.67 -13.36 -3.19
N ALA A 23 12.98 -14.50 -3.08
CA ALA A 23 11.79 -14.78 -3.86
C ALA A 23 10.64 -13.81 -3.55
N HIS A 24 10.42 -13.51 -2.27
CA HIS A 24 9.46 -12.48 -1.86
C HIS A 24 9.86 -11.13 -2.45
N ASN A 25 11.12 -10.70 -2.29
CA ASN A 25 11.54 -9.39 -2.79
C ASN A 25 11.45 -9.23 -4.31
N ARG A 26 11.73 -10.28 -5.08
CA ARG A 26 11.85 -10.21 -6.55
C ARG A 26 10.58 -10.56 -7.31
N PHE A 27 9.64 -11.28 -6.69
CA PHE A 27 8.52 -11.88 -7.42
C PHE A 27 7.13 -11.57 -6.87
N SER A 28 7.00 -10.83 -5.77
CA SER A 28 5.69 -10.51 -5.18
C SER A 28 5.06 -9.26 -5.78
N TYR A 29 4.75 -9.30 -7.07
CA TYR A 29 4.19 -8.15 -7.79
C TYR A 29 2.75 -7.88 -7.36
N THR A 30 1.89 -8.91 -7.33
CA THR A 30 0.50 -8.75 -6.88
C THR A 30 0.36 -8.98 -5.39
N THR A 31 1.14 -9.92 -4.84
CA THR A 31 1.05 -10.27 -3.41
C THR A 31 1.39 -9.09 -2.49
N ARG A 32 2.35 -8.23 -2.86
CA ARG A 32 2.67 -7.03 -2.05
C ARG A 32 1.60 -5.95 -2.11
N GLY A 33 0.80 -5.92 -3.19
CA GLY A 33 -0.33 -5.01 -3.33
C GLY A 33 -1.58 -5.45 -2.56
N ASP A 34 -1.59 -6.67 -2.02
CA ASP A 34 -2.66 -7.14 -1.15
C ASP A 34 -2.42 -6.69 0.30
N TYR A 35 -2.88 -5.47 0.62
CA TYR A 35 -2.55 -4.83 1.90
C TYR A 35 -3.35 -5.37 3.09
N ALA A 36 -4.56 -5.88 2.88
CA ALA A 36 -5.43 -6.30 3.98
C ALA A 36 -4.81 -7.43 4.84
N PRO A 37 -4.28 -8.54 4.28
CA PRO A 37 -3.61 -9.57 5.07
C PRO A 37 -2.38 -9.06 5.83
N GLN A 38 -1.69 -8.06 5.27
CA GLN A 38 -0.52 -7.45 5.91
C GLN A 38 -0.95 -6.64 7.14
N LEU A 39 -1.98 -5.80 7.00
CA LEU A 39 -2.53 -5.00 8.10
C LEU A 39 -3.22 -5.85 9.17
N GLU A 40 -3.92 -6.93 8.79
CA GLU A 40 -4.51 -7.87 9.75
C GLU A 40 -3.47 -8.44 10.72
N ARG A 41 -2.26 -8.73 10.23
CA ARG A 41 -1.14 -9.18 11.08
C ARG A 41 -0.65 -8.10 12.03
N TRP A 42 -0.59 -6.85 11.58
CA TRP A 42 -0.21 -5.75 12.47
C TRP A 42 -1.28 -5.48 13.52
N PHE A 43 -2.56 -5.48 13.15
CA PHE A 43 -3.68 -5.29 14.07
C PHE A 43 -3.89 -6.45 15.05
N SER A 44 -3.34 -7.64 14.78
CA SER A 44 -3.36 -8.74 15.76
C SER A 44 -2.28 -8.61 16.84
N LEU A 45 -1.28 -7.75 16.63
CA LEU A 45 -0.14 -7.56 17.52
C LEU A 45 -0.12 -6.20 18.22
N PHE A 46 -0.69 -5.17 17.59
CA PHE A 46 -0.70 -3.79 18.08
C PHE A 46 -2.12 -3.24 18.10
N ASP A 47 -2.39 -2.37 19.08
CA ASP A 47 -3.64 -1.61 19.09
C ASP A 47 -3.73 -0.73 17.84
N ARG A 48 -4.93 -0.62 17.28
CA ARG A 48 -5.18 0.21 16.08
C ARG A 48 -4.75 1.67 16.26
N THR A 49 -4.78 2.18 17.49
CA THR A 49 -4.33 3.54 17.83
C THR A 49 -2.82 3.73 17.72
N GLN A 50 -2.04 2.65 17.57
CA GLN A 50 -0.58 2.68 17.38
C GLN A 50 -0.18 2.54 15.92
N ILE A 51 -1.14 2.46 15.00
CA ILE A 51 -0.90 2.30 13.56
C ILE A 51 -1.59 3.44 12.83
N HIS A 52 -0.79 4.22 12.09
CA HIS A 52 -1.28 5.30 11.26
C HIS A 52 -1.11 4.93 9.79
N VAL A 53 -2.22 4.86 9.06
CA VAL A 53 -2.25 4.52 7.63
C VAL A 53 -2.43 5.81 6.85
N ILE A 54 -1.49 6.09 5.96
CA ILE A 54 -1.50 7.25 5.06
C ILE A 54 -1.66 6.75 3.63
N ARG A 55 -2.65 7.27 2.92
CA ARG A 55 -2.80 7.09 1.48
C ARG A 55 -1.87 8.05 0.75
N SER A 56 -1.12 7.53 -0.22
CA SER A 56 -0.11 8.32 -0.95
C SER A 56 -0.72 9.51 -1.71
N GLU A 57 -1.92 9.33 -2.25
CA GLU A 57 -2.67 10.31 -3.02
C GLU A 57 -3.01 11.51 -2.13
N ASP A 58 -3.40 11.28 -0.88
CA ASP A 58 -3.64 12.36 0.07
C ASP A 58 -2.35 13.08 0.43
N LEU A 59 -1.24 12.35 0.60
CA LEU A 59 0.05 12.96 0.86
C LEU A 59 0.52 13.83 -0.32
N PHE A 60 0.27 13.41 -1.57
CA PHE A 60 0.66 14.18 -2.75
C PHE A 60 -0.25 15.39 -3.00
N ASN A 61 -1.55 15.25 -2.74
CA ASN A 61 -2.53 16.31 -2.97
C ASN A 61 -2.56 17.35 -1.84
N SER A 62 -2.39 16.90 -0.59
CA SER A 62 -2.53 17.69 0.64
C SER A 62 -1.44 17.35 1.66
N PRO A 63 -0.14 17.55 1.34
CA PRO A 63 0.97 17.14 2.21
C PRO A 63 0.93 17.81 3.59
N GLU A 64 0.58 19.10 3.67
CA GLU A 64 0.50 19.83 4.93
C GLU A 64 -0.53 19.22 5.88
N GLU A 65 -1.72 18.87 5.38
CA GLU A 65 -2.81 18.29 6.18
C GLU A 65 -2.45 16.88 6.66
N VAL A 66 -1.94 16.04 5.76
CA VAL A 66 -1.53 14.68 6.10
C VAL A 66 -0.39 14.68 7.12
N LEU A 67 0.60 15.57 6.95
CA LEU A 67 1.71 15.66 7.87
C LEU A 67 1.29 16.25 9.21
N ALA A 68 0.33 17.19 9.26
CA ALA A 68 -0.23 17.64 10.53
C ALA A 68 -0.82 16.45 11.33
N GLY A 69 -1.60 15.59 10.66
CA GLY A 69 -2.15 14.37 11.27
C GLY A 69 -1.07 13.39 11.73
N LEU A 70 0.01 13.22 10.94
CA LEU A 70 1.16 12.39 11.33
C LEU A 70 1.87 12.95 12.57
N PHE A 71 2.07 14.26 12.66
CA PHE A 71 2.70 14.91 13.80
C PHE A 71 1.87 14.75 15.07
N GLU A 72 0.54 14.92 14.97
CA GLU A 72 -0.39 14.67 16.06
C GLU A 72 -0.31 13.20 16.51
N PHE A 73 -0.35 12.26 15.58
CA PHE A 73 -0.22 10.82 15.87
C PHE A 73 1.10 10.49 16.59
N LEU A 74 2.21 11.12 16.20
CA LEU A 74 3.52 10.94 16.84
C LEU A 74 3.67 11.71 18.16
N GLY A 75 2.72 12.59 18.51
CA GLY A 75 2.81 13.47 19.67
C GLY A 75 3.92 14.53 19.54
N LEU A 76 4.23 14.95 18.32
CA LEU A 76 5.28 15.92 18.02
C LEU A 76 4.71 17.32 17.77
N PRO A 77 5.44 18.39 18.15
CA PRO A 77 5.04 19.74 17.80
C PRO A 77 5.12 19.92 16.28
N MET A 78 4.07 20.51 15.70
CA MET A 78 4.05 20.83 14.27
C MET A 78 5.22 21.76 13.93
N VAL A 79 5.92 21.43 12.84
CA VAL A 79 6.95 22.30 12.27
C VAL A 79 6.55 22.69 10.86
N ASP A 80 6.93 23.90 10.48
CA ASP A 80 6.88 24.32 9.08
C ASP A 80 7.96 23.56 8.30
N LEU A 81 7.53 22.68 7.41
CA LEU A 81 8.39 21.85 6.57
C LEU A 81 8.74 22.53 5.24
N GLY A 82 8.18 23.72 4.98
CA GLY A 82 8.33 24.46 3.73
C GLY A 82 7.59 23.81 2.57
N ASP A 83 8.09 24.04 1.36
CA ASP A 83 7.46 23.58 0.12
C ASP A 83 7.69 22.08 -0.12
N PHE A 84 6.68 21.43 -0.72
CA PHE A 84 6.73 20.03 -1.14
C PHE A 84 6.80 19.91 -2.68
N PRO A 85 7.96 20.19 -3.31
CA PRO A 85 8.07 20.08 -4.76
C PRO A 85 7.98 18.62 -5.21
N VAL A 86 7.24 18.38 -6.28
CA VAL A 86 7.24 17.07 -6.95
C VAL A 86 8.57 16.91 -7.69
N LEU A 87 9.40 15.99 -7.21
CA LEU A 87 10.69 15.66 -7.82
C LEU A 87 10.59 14.35 -8.59
N ASN A 88 11.34 14.23 -9.69
CA ASN A 88 11.39 13.01 -10.53
C ASN A 88 10.02 12.58 -11.08
N SER A 89 9.15 13.53 -11.44
CA SER A 89 7.92 13.18 -12.15
C SER A 89 8.24 12.58 -13.51
N THR A 90 7.76 11.38 -13.74
CA THR A 90 7.77 10.76 -15.07
C THR A 90 6.59 11.31 -15.86
N ILE A 91 6.85 11.68 -17.12
CA ILE A 91 5.76 12.01 -18.05
C ILE A 91 4.99 10.72 -18.31
N ALA A 92 3.72 10.70 -17.91
CA ALA A 92 2.82 9.59 -18.20
C ALA A 92 2.72 9.43 -19.72
N LYS A 93 3.00 8.22 -20.21
CA LYS A 93 2.75 7.87 -21.61
C LYS A 93 1.29 7.46 -21.74
N THR A 94 0.70 7.73 -22.90
CA THR A 94 -0.59 7.14 -23.23
C THR A 94 -0.43 5.61 -23.25
N PRO A 95 -1.22 4.87 -22.46
CA PRO A 95 -1.15 3.42 -22.46
C PRO A 95 -1.56 2.87 -23.82
N ASP A 96 -0.89 1.81 -24.27
CA ASP A 96 -1.35 1.04 -25.43
C ASP A 96 -2.48 0.08 -25.05
N GLU A 97 -3.07 -0.59 -26.04
CA GLU A 97 -4.19 -1.51 -25.80
C GLU A 97 -3.81 -2.72 -24.94
N GLU A 98 -2.55 -3.18 -24.98
CA GLU A 98 -2.09 -4.29 -24.13
C GLU A 98 -2.02 -3.85 -22.67
N GLU A 99 -1.52 -2.64 -22.42
CA GLU A 99 -1.48 -2.03 -21.10
C GLU A 99 -2.90 -1.81 -20.54
N LEU A 100 -3.84 -1.31 -21.36
CA LEU A 100 -5.24 -1.16 -20.93
C LEU A 100 -5.87 -2.49 -20.52
N ARG A 101 -5.71 -3.55 -21.34
CA ARG A 101 -6.19 -4.89 -20.99
C ARG A 101 -5.53 -5.45 -19.73
N LEU A 102 -4.25 -5.11 -19.49
CA LEU A 102 -3.57 -5.51 -18.26
C LEU A 102 -4.13 -4.76 -17.05
N ARG A 103 -4.40 -3.46 -17.17
CA ARG A 103 -5.03 -2.64 -16.11
C ARG A 103 -6.40 -3.18 -15.73
N GLU A 104 -7.26 -3.49 -16.69
CA GLU A 104 -8.57 -4.12 -16.43
C GLU A 104 -8.43 -5.43 -15.65
N ARG A 105 -7.50 -6.30 -16.06
CA ARG A 105 -7.25 -7.57 -15.35
C ARG A 105 -6.72 -7.36 -13.93
N LEU A 106 -5.89 -6.35 -13.72
CA LEU A 106 -5.38 -6.01 -12.38
C LEU A 106 -6.50 -5.41 -11.51
N ALA A 107 -7.35 -4.57 -12.09
CA ALA A 107 -8.52 -4.03 -11.43
C ALA A 107 -9.46 -5.15 -10.93
N GLU A 108 -9.81 -6.10 -11.80
CA GLU A 108 -10.59 -7.28 -11.41
C GLU A 108 -9.90 -8.11 -10.31
N HIS A 109 -8.56 -8.24 -10.39
CA HIS A 109 -7.77 -8.99 -9.40
C HIS A 109 -7.74 -8.32 -8.02
N PHE A 110 -7.66 -6.99 -7.98
CA PHE A 110 -7.53 -6.20 -6.76
C PHE A 110 -8.87 -5.74 -6.18
N ALA A 111 -9.94 -5.65 -6.96
CA ALA A 111 -11.27 -5.24 -6.48
C ALA A 111 -11.70 -5.92 -5.16
N PRO A 112 -11.71 -7.27 -5.02
CA PRO A 112 -12.08 -7.91 -3.76
C PRO A 112 -11.06 -7.68 -2.63
N LYS A 113 -9.80 -7.36 -2.94
CA LYS A 113 -8.75 -7.07 -1.96
C LYS A 113 -8.89 -5.65 -1.42
N VAL A 114 -9.23 -4.70 -2.29
CA VAL A 114 -9.54 -3.32 -1.93
C VAL A 114 -10.81 -3.27 -1.09
N GLU A 115 -11.86 -3.99 -1.46
CA GLU A 115 -13.09 -4.09 -0.65
C GLU A 115 -12.78 -4.59 0.78
N LYS A 116 -11.98 -5.66 0.91
CA LYS A 116 -11.55 -6.17 2.20
C LYS A 116 -10.70 -5.15 2.99
N LEU A 117 -9.83 -4.41 2.30
CA LEU A 117 -9.01 -3.37 2.91
C LEU A 117 -9.87 -2.20 3.45
N GLU A 118 -10.83 -1.75 2.65
CA GLU A 118 -11.75 -0.68 3.03
C GLU A 118 -12.66 -1.09 4.20
N GLU A 119 -13.15 -2.34 4.21
CA GLU A 119 -13.86 -2.91 5.37
C GLU A 119 -12.96 -2.91 6.63
N LEU A 120 -11.70 -3.32 6.47
CA LEU A 120 -10.74 -3.39 7.57
C LEU A 120 -10.41 -2.00 8.13
N LEU A 121 -10.31 -0.98 7.28
CA LEU A 121 -9.96 0.40 7.65
C LEU A 121 -11.18 1.23 8.07
N GLY A 122 -12.37 0.90 7.59
CA GLY A 122 -13.62 1.61 7.84
C GLY A 122 -13.83 2.85 6.98
N TYR A 123 -13.06 3.03 5.91
CA TYR A 123 -13.18 4.13 4.95
C TYR A 123 -12.72 3.70 3.56
N SER A 124 -13.18 4.41 2.54
CA SER A 124 -12.82 4.11 1.14
C SER A 124 -11.42 4.61 0.79
N MET A 125 -10.71 3.82 0.00
CA MET A 125 -9.43 4.17 -0.62
C MET A 125 -9.62 4.91 -1.95
N GLY A 126 -10.81 4.93 -2.54
CA GLY A 126 -11.12 5.61 -3.81
C GLY A 126 -10.43 5.02 -5.04
N TRP A 127 -9.68 3.91 -4.90
CA TRP A 127 -8.97 3.29 -6.01
C TRP A 127 -9.89 2.57 -7.00
N SER A 128 -11.11 2.22 -6.57
CA SER A 128 -12.06 1.49 -7.39
C SER A 128 -12.74 2.34 -8.47
N ASP A 129 -12.66 3.66 -8.34
CA ASP A 129 -13.38 4.59 -9.20
C ASP A 129 -12.60 4.93 -10.49
N ASP A 130 -11.28 4.70 -10.48
CA ASP A 130 -10.32 5.18 -11.49
C ASP A 130 -9.46 4.07 -12.14
N TRP A 131 -9.95 2.82 -12.14
CA TRP A 131 -9.22 1.65 -12.71
C TRP A 131 -8.88 1.78 -14.21
#